data_AF-A0A934ZM32-F1
#
_entry.id   AF-A0A934ZM32-F1
#
_cell.length_a   1.000
_cell.length_b   1.000
_cell.length_c   1.000
_cell.angle_alpha   90.00
_cell.angle_beta   90.00
_cell.angle_gamma   90.00
#
_symmetry.space_group_name_H-M   'P 1'
#
loop_
_entity.id
_entity.type
_entity.pdbx_description
1 polymer ?
#
loop_
_entity_poly.entity_id
_entity_poly.type
_entity_poly.pdbx_seq_one_letter_code
_entity_poly.pdbx_strand_id
1 'polypeptide(L)'
;MTHHPDDLVRLLEGRRVCALTGAGISTDSGIPDYRGPLTRAKARNPIQHRAFITDPATRARYWARSTLGWPSFRAFEPNAAHHAFSALERGGRLTGLLTQNVDRLHRKAGSRDVIELHGALAEARCLECGAIEDRDALQRRLLALNPGAGERAHTLAPDGDADLDPATVAGFAVPGCVECGGVLKPDVVFFGDNVPKPRVEEAFARLDAADALLVAGSSLTVLSGYRFVLRAVARGIPVAIVNLGESRGDEHATVRVDAPAGVVLPRLAAALSP
;
A
#
# COMPACT_ATOMS: atom_id res chain seq x y z
N MET A 1 -19.03 0.09 18.43
CA MET A 1 -18.54 0.78 19.65
C MET A 1 -17.05 1.08 19.46
N THR A 2 -16.59 2.24 19.91
CA THR A 2 -15.15 2.60 19.94
C THR A 2 -14.58 2.26 21.30
N HIS A 3 -13.30 1.91 21.34
CA HIS A 3 -12.54 1.51 22.51
C HIS A 3 -11.42 2.52 22.78
N HIS A 4 -10.92 2.54 24.01
CA HIS A 4 -9.78 3.39 24.39
C HIS A 4 -8.47 2.77 23.86
N PRO A 5 -7.44 3.58 23.54
CA PRO A 5 -6.11 3.06 23.20
C PRO A 5 -5.52 2.09 24.22
N ASP A 6 -5.90 2.17 25.50
CA ASP A 6 -5.40 1.24 26.53
C ASP A 6 -6.05 -0.15 26.44
N ASP A 7 -7.25 -0.26 25.84
CA ASP A 7 -7.85 -1.56 25.53
C ASP A 7 -7.04 -2.28 24.45
N LEU A 8 -6.47 -1.53 23.51
CA LEU A 8 -5.58 -2.05 22.46
C LEU A 8 -4.28 -2.60 23.06
N VAL A 9 -3.66 -1.86 23.99
CA VAL A 9 -2.46 -2.32 24.69
C VAL A 9 -2.76 -3.61 25.46
N ARG A 10 -3.81 -3.63 26.28
CA ARG A 10 -4.23 -4.81 27.03
C ARG A 10 -4.52 -6.03 26.16
N LEU A 11 -5.10 -5.81 24.97
CA LEU A 11 -5.37 -6.90 24.03
C LEU A 11 -4.07 -7.49 23.43
N LEU A 12 -3.06 -6.65 23.19
CA LEU A 12 -1.85 -7.04 22.47
C LEU A 12 -0.64 -7.35 23.38
N GLU A 13 -0.75 -7.04 24.66
CA GLU A 13 0.26 -7.37 25.67
C GLU A 13 0.53 -8.88 25.71
N GLY A 14 1.81 -9.26 25.69
CA GLY A 14 2.24 -10.66 25.68
C GLY A 14 1.97 -11.45 24.39
N ARG A 15 1.35 -10.83 23.37
CA ARG A 15 1.00 -11.49 22.11
C ARG A 15 1.96 -11.16 20.98
N ARG A 16 2.16 -12.09 20.05
CA ARG A 16 2.77 -11.82 18.75
C ARG A 16 1.68 -11.46 17.74
N VAL A 17 1.92 -10.43 16.96
CA VAL A 17 0.91 -9.77 16.14
C VAL A 17 1.22 -9.91 14.67
N CYS A 18 0.24 -10.30 13.86
CA CYS A 18 0.30 -10.06 12.42
C CYS A 18 -0.31 -8.68 12.17
N ALA A 19 0.43 -7.78 11.54
CA ALA A 19 -0.06 -6.46 11.20
C ALA A 19 -0.59 -6.43 9.75
N LEU A 20 -1.69 -5.72 9.51
CA LEU A 20 -2.21 -5.40 8.19
C LEU A 20 -2.42 -3.89 8.07
N THR A 21 -1.69 -3.23 7.17
CA THR A 21 -1.84 -1.78 6.97
C THR A 21 -2.51 -1.44 5.65
N GLY A 22 -3.14 -0.26 5.60
CA GLY A 22 -3.65 0.35 4.38
C GLY A 22 -3.23 1.81 4.25
N ALA A 23 -3.79 2.50 3.23
CA ALA A 23 -3.32 3.83 2.83
C ALA A 23 -3.48 4.89 3.93
N GLY A 24 -4.38 4.69 4.89
CA GLY A 24 -4.59 5.58 6.03
C GLY A 24 -3.37 5.71 6.96
N ILE A 25 -2.40 4.80 6.88
CA ILE A 25 -1.13 4.96 7.62
C ILE A 25 -0.18 5.97 6.95
N SER A 26 -0.34 6.21 5.65
CA SER A 26 0.54 7.07 4.85
C SER A 26 0.01 8.49 4.68
N THR A 27 -1.17 8.80 5.24
CA THR A 27 -1.76 10.15 5.16
C THR A 27 -0.91 11.20 5.84
N ASP A 28 -0.32 10.87 6.99
CA ASP A 28 0.57 11.78 7.73
C ASP A 28 1.93 11.95 7.02
N SER A 29 2.23 11.10 6.02
CA SER A 29 3.37 11.25 5.11
C SER A 29 3.03 12.10 3.88
N GLY A 30 1.80 12.62 3.77
CA GLY A 30 1.36 13.42 2.63
C GLY A 30 0.82 12.60 1.44
N ILE A 31 0.78 11.26 1.54
CA ILE A 31 0.17 10.40 0.53
C ILE A 31 -1.35 10.33 0.81
N PRO A 32 -2.21 10.81 -0.09
CA PRO A 32 -3.64 10.76 0.15
C PRO A 32 -4.14 9.30 0.17
N ASP A 33 -5.10 8.98 1.03
CA ASP A 33 -5.75 7.66 1.02
C ASP A 33 -6.92 7.62 0.01
N TYR A 34 -7.49 6.45 -0.27
CA TYR A 34 -8.60 6.34 -1.24
C TYR A 34 -9.98 6.71 -0.68
N ARG A 35 -10.25 6.43 0.60
CA ARG A 35 -11.61 6.43 1.17
C ARG A 35 -11.73 7.03 2.57
N GLY A 36 -10.72 7.77 3.02
CA GLY A 36 -10.74 8.44 4.32
C GLY A 36 -11.74 9.60 4.36
N PRO A 37 -11.98 10.18 5.55
CA PRO A 37 -12.92 11.29 5.73
C PRO A 37 -12.68 12.48 4.78
N LEU A 38 -11.42 12.76 4.46
CA LEU A 38 -11.00 13.86 3.58
C LEU A 38 -11.04 13.52 2.08
N THR A 39 -11.09 12.24 1.71
CA THR A 39 -10.94 11.79 0.32
C THR A 39 -12.17 11.04 -0.20
N ARG A 40 -13.05 10.53 0.68
CA ARG A 40 -14.25 9.76 0.33
C ARG A 40 -15.21 10.45 -0.64
N ALA A 41 -15.22 11.78 -0.66
CA ALA A 41 -16.07 12.57 -1.56
C ALA A 41 -15.48 12.74 -2.97
N LYS A 42 -14.19 12.45 -3.16
CA LYS A 42 -13.52 12.55 -4.46
C LYS A 42 -13.61 11.22 -5.19
N ALA A 43 -14.33 11.19 -6.31
CA ALA A 43 -14.32 10.03 -7.19
C ALA A 43 -12.90 9.84 -7.76
N ARG A 44 -12.25 8.75 -7.35
CA ARG A 44 -11.02 8.28 -8.01
C ARG A 44 -11.40 7.13 -8.93
N ASN A 45 -11.02 7.24 -10.19
CA ASN A 45 -11.20 6.19 -11.19
C ASN A 45 -9.91 5.39 -11.28
N PRO A 46 -9.76 4.30 -10.50
CA PRO A 46 -8.54 3.52 -10.55
C PRO A 46 -8.41 2.82 -11.89
N ILE A 47 -7.16 2.68 -12.34
CA ILE A 47 -6.86 1.96 -13.56
C ILE A 47 -7.29 0.48 -13.44
N GLN A 48 -8.00 0.01 -14.47
CA GLN A 48 -8.45 -1.37 -14.56
C GLN A 48 -7.35 -2.21 -15.21
N HIS A 49 -7.03 -3.37 -14.61
CA HIS A 49 -6.02 -4.29 -15.11
C HIS A 49 -6.24 -4.65 -16.59
N ARG A 50 -7.48 -5.04 -16.92
CA ARG A 50 -7.85 -5.39 -18.30
C ARG A 50 -7.59 -4.23 -19.26
N ALA A 51 -7.97 -3.01 -18.91
CA ALA A 51 -7.76 -1.85 -19.76
C ALA A 51 -6.26 -1.58 -20.00
N PHE A 52 -5.42 -1.69 -18.95
CA PHE A 52 -3.98 -1.53 -19.11
C PHE A 52 -3.39 -2.60 -20.05
N ILE A 53 -3.73 -3.87 -19.87
CA ILE A 53 -3.12 -4.94 -20.69
C ILE A 53 -3.61 -4.90 -22.14
N THR A 54 -4.86 -4.50 -22.41
CA THR A 54 -5.42 -4.56 -23.77
C THR A 54 -5.25 -3.27 -24.59
N ASP A 55 -5.20 -2.10 -23.95
CA ASP A 55 -5.21 -0.81 -24.66
C ASP A 55 -3.86 -0.07 -24.54
N PRO A 56 -3.09 0.04 -25.63
CA PRO A 56 -1.85 0.82 -25.68
C PRO A 56 -2.03 2.28 -25.27
N ALA A 57 -3.15 2.92 -25.61
CA ALA A 57 -3.40 4.32 -25.28
C ALA A 57 -3.59 4.50 -23.76
N THR A 58 -4.29 3.56 -23.11
CA THR A 58 -4.39 3.52 -21.65
C THR A 58 -3.04 3.30 -20.98
N ARG A 59 -2.16 2.46 -21.53
CA ARG A 59 -0.78 2.29 -21.01
C ARG A 59 0.06 3.55 -21.15
N ALA A 60 0.03 4.18 -22.32
CA ALA A 60 0.74 5.43 -22.55
C ALA A 60 0.24 6.52 -21.60
N ARG A 61 -1.08 6.61 -21.38
CA ARG A 61 -1.69 7.51 -20.40
C ARG A 61 -1.21 7.24 -18.98
N TYR A 62 -1.21 5.98 -18.55
CA TYR A 62 -0.72 5.60 -17.23
C TYR A 62 0.74 6.00 -17.06
N TRP A 63 1.62 5.60 -17.97
CA TRP A 63 3.04 5.87 -17.86
C TRP A 63 3.37 7.36 -17.97
N ALA A 64 2.63 8.14 -18.76
CA ALA A 64 2.75 9.60 -18.77
C ALA A 64 2.46 10.18 -17.39
N ARG A 65 1.31 9.83 -16.79
CA ARG A 65 0.90 10.27 -15.45
C ARG A 65 1.90 9.84 -14.37
N SER A 66 2.32 8.58 -14.39
CA SER A 66 3.29 8.02 -13.45
C SER A 66 4.67 8.68 -13.59
N THR A 67 5.13 8.97 -14.81
CA THR A 67 6.42 9.63 -15.05
C THR A 67 6.48 11.00 -14.38
N LEU A 68 5.37 11.74 -14.42
CA LEU A 68 5.27 13.09 -13.87
C LEU A 68 5.08 13.10 -12.36
N GLY A 69 4.34 12.13 -11.81
CA GLY A 69 4.15 11.98 -10.37
C GLY A 69 5.33 11.33 -9.64
N TRP A 70 6.15 10.53 -10.33
CA TRP A 70 7.21 9.74 -9.70
C TRP A 70 8.19 10.53 -8.84
N PRO A 71 8.72 11.71 -9.26
CA PRO A 71 9.67 12.46 -8.44
C PRO A 71 9.10 12.85 -7.07
N SER A 72 7.86 13.35 -7.04
CA SER A 72 7.18 13.72 -5.81
C SER A 72 6.80 12.49 -4.98
N PHE A 73 6.30 11.44 -5.62
CA PHE A 73 5.93 10.21 -4.93
C PHE A 73 7.13 9.53 -4.25
N ARG A 74 8.27 9.46 -4.95
CA ARG A 74 9.53 8.92 -4.43
C ARG A 74 10.04 9.68 -3.21
N ALA A 75 9.78 10.99 -3.15
CA ALA A 75 10.26 11.87 -2.09
C ALA A 75 9.48 11.76 -0.77
N PHE A 76 8.36 11.04 -0.73
CA PHE A 76 7.64 10.83 0.52
C PHE A 76 8.47 10.04 1.53
N GLU A 77 8.45 10.50 2.77
CA GLU A 77 9.18 9.89 3.88
C GLU A 77 8.23 9.21 4.87
N PRO A 78 8.69 8.16 5.58
CA PRO A 78 7.88 7.51 6.60
C PRO A 78 7.53 8.46 7.74
N ASN A 79 6.34 8.27 8.31
CA ASN A 79 5.89 8.97 9.50
C ASN A 79 6.00 8.09 10.76
N ALA A 80 5.56 8.63 11.90
CA ALA A 80 5.63 7.98 13.21
C ALA A 80 4.97 6.59 13.25
N ALA A 81 3.88 6.36 12.50
CA ALA A 81 3.21 5.07 12.44
C ALA A 81 4.07 3.98 11.78
N HIS A 82 4.80 4.32 10.72
CA HIS A 82 5.73 3.40 10.06
C HIS A 82 6.90 3.04 10.98
N HIS A 83 7.46 4.05 11.65
CA HIS A 83 8.53 3.83 12.63
C HIS A 83 8.07 3.02 13.83
N ALA A 84 6.81 3.14 14.25
CA ALA A 84 6.22 2.31 15.30
C ALA A 84 6.18 0.83 14.89
N PHE A 85 5.77 0.49 13.66
CA PHE A 85 5.83 -0.89 13.17
C PHE A 85 7.26 -1.41 13.06
N SER A 86 8.20 -0.60 12.59
CA SER A 86 9.62 -0.91 12.57
C SER A 86 10.17 -1.19 13.98
N ALA A 87 9.72 -0.46 15.01
CA ALA A 87 10.07 -0.72 16.39
C ALA A 87 9.45 -2.03 16.94
N LEU A 88 8.17 -2.29 16.64
CA LEU A 88 7.50 -3.54 17.01
C LEU A 88 8.16 -4.77 16.37
N GLU A 89 8.59 -4.65 15.10
CA GLU A 89 9.37 -5.70 14.42
C GLU A 89 10.69 -5.96 15.15
N ARG A 90 11.47 -4.92 15.44
CA ARG A 90 12.75 -5.05 16.17
C ARG A 90 12.57 -5.64 17.57
N GLY A 91 11.45 -5.35 18.22
CA GLY A 91 11.07 -5.93 19.52
C GLY A 91 10.59 -7.38 19.45
N GLY A 92 10.59 -8.03 18.28
CA GLY A 92 10.13 -9.41 18.10
C GLY A 92 8.62 -9.58 18.29
N ARG A 93 7.84 -8.49 18.23
CA ARG A 93 6.39 -8.50 18.47
C ARG A 93 5.59 -8.85 17.22
N LEU A 94 6.18 -8.78 16.03
CA LEU A 94 5.47 -9.05 14.77
C LEU A 94 5.77 -10.46 14.24
N THR A 95 4.73 -11.20 13.84
CA THR A 95 4.89 -12.41 13.02
C THR A 95 4.99 -12.10 11.52
N GLY A 96 4.55 -10.91 11.14
CA GLY A 96 4.68 -10.34 9.80
C GLY A 96 3.99 -8.97 9.69
N LEU A 97 4.48 -8.14 8.77
CA LEU A 97 3.87 -6.86 8.41
C LEU A 97 3.30 -6.94 6.99
N LEU A 98 1.98 -7.11 6.90
CA LEU A 98 1.25 -7.11 5.63
C LEU A 98 0.85 -5.67 5.30
N THR A 99 1.07 -5.24 4.06
CA THR A 99 0.62 -3.91 3.62
C THR A 99 -0.11 -3.97 2.29
N GLN A 100 -1.20 -3.22 2.21
CA GLN A 100 -1.91 -2.93 0.95
C GLN A 100 -1.26 -1.76 0.20
N ASN A 101 -0.32 -1.06 0.83
CA ASN A 101 0.29 0.12 0.24
C ASN A 101 1.37 -0.30 -0.75
N VAL A 102 1.55 0.53 -1.77
CA VAL A 102 2.53 0.35 -2.84
C VAL A 102 3.67 1.38 -2.77
N ASP A 103 3.76 2.09 -1.63
CA ASP A 103 4.59 3.28 -1.41
C ASP A 103 6.01 3.01 -0.87
N ARG A 104 6.29 1.76 -0.45
CA ARG A 104 7.55 1.32 0.18
C ARG A 104 7.90 2.04 1.50
N LEU A 105 7.00 2.81 2.11
CA LEU A 105 7.32 3.60 3.32
C LEU A 105 7.65 2.72 4.54
N HIS A 106 7.05 1.54 4.66
CA HIS A 106 7.40 0.59 5.72
C HIS A 106 8.86 0.13 5.66
N ARG A 107 9.37 -0.11 4.44
CA ARG A 107 10.76 -0.49 4.23
C ARG A 107 11.70 0.69 4.45
N LYS A 108 11.33 1.89 3.96
CA LYS A 108 12.07 3.12 4.27
C LYS A 108 12.16 3.39 5.78
N ALA A 109 11.14 3.03 6.55
CA ALA A 109 11.15 3.13 8.01
C ALA A 109 12.03 2.09 8.73
N GLY A 110 12.60 1.13 7.99
CA GLY A 110 13.48 0.07 8.51
C GLY A 110 12.80 -1.28 8.77
N SER A 111 11.53 -1.46 8.42
CA SER A 111 10.87 -2.77 8.51
C SER A 111 11.41 -3.70 7.43
N ARG A 112 11.76 -4.94 7.79
CA ARG A 112 12.42 -5.90 6.90
C ARG A 112 11.48 -6.98 6.38
N ASP A 113 10.63 -7.52 7.24
CA ASP A 113 9.71 -8.63 6.98
C ASP A 113 8.33 -8.12 6.55
N VAL A 114 8.32 -7.40 5.42
CA VAL A 114 7.14 -6.75 4.85
C VAL A 114 6.61 -7.52 3.64
N ILE A 115 5.33 -7.91 3.69
CA ILE A 115 4.62 -8.48 2.55
C ILE A 115 3.73 -7.39 1.92
N GLU A 116 4.16 -6.87 0.77
CA GLU A 116 3.40 -5.90 -0.02
C GLU A 116 2.36 -6.63 -0.87
N LEU A 117 1.16 -6.80 -0.31
CA LEU A 117 0.06 -7.52 -0.94
C LEU A 117 -0.22 -7.02 -2.35
N HIS A 118 -0.20 -5.70 -2.54
CA HIS A 118 -0.48 -5.06 -3.82
C HIS A 118 0.78 -4.69 -4.60
N GLY A 119 1.95 -5.20 -4.22
CA GLY A 119 3.23 -4.92 -4.88
C GLY A 119 3.79 -3.54 -4.55
N ALA A 120 4.68 -3.01 -5.39
CA ALA A 120 5.36 -1.75 -5.13
C ALA A 120 5.52 -0.92 -6.41
N LEU A 121 5.27 0.39 -6.32
CA LEU A 121 5.48 1.31 -7.45
C LEU A 121 6.95 1.54 -7.77
N ALA A 122 7.85 1.21 -6.83
CA ALA A 122 9.29 1.24 -7.04
C ALA A 122 9.79 0.16 -8.02
N GLU A 123 8.91 -0.71 -8.51
CA GLU A 123 9.21 -1.79 -9.44
C GLU A 123 8.28 -1.77 -10.65
N ALA A 124 8.80 -2.23 -11.79
CA ALA A 124 8.03 -2.53 -12.99
C ALA A 124 8.27 -3.97 -13.41
N ARG A 125 7.21 -4.69 -13.77
CA ARG A 125 7.22 -6.07 -14.26
C ARG A 125 6.96 -6.10 -15.76
N CYS A 126 7.79 -6.85 -16.48
CA CYS A 126 7.49 -7.23 -17.86
C CYS A 126 6.37 -8.27 -17.91
N LEU A 127 5.34 -8.03 -18.73
CA LEU A 127 4.19 -8.91 -18.87
C LEU A 127 4.50 -10.21 -19.64
N GLU A 128 5.61 -10.24 -20.37
CA GLU A 128 6.01 -11.35 -21.23
C GLU A 128 7.02 -12.27 -20.53
N CYS A 129 8.16 -11.73 -20.06
CA CYS A 129 9.22 -12.54 -19.44
C CYS A 129 9.21 -12.51 -17.90
N GLY A 130 8.39 -11.65 -17.28
CA GLY A 130 8.28 -11.55 -15.83
C GLY A 130 9.45 -10.83 -15.15
N ALA A 131 10.44 -10.33 -15.90
CA ALA A 131 11.56 -9.56 -15.37
C ALA A 131 11.08 -8.34 -14.58
N ILE A 132 11.80 -8.03 -13.49
CA ILE A 132 11.54 -6.87 -12.64
C ILE A 132 12.61 -5.82 -12.88
N GLU A 133 12.17 -4.61 -13.19
CA GLU A 133 13.00 -3.44 -13.38
C GLU A 133 12.77 -2.43 -12.25
N ASP A 134 13.86 -1.78 -11.82
CA ASP A 134 13.81 -0.66 -10.89
C ASP A 134 13.11 0.55 -11.53
N ARG A 135 12.19 1.18 -10.79
CA ARG A 135 11.39 2.29 -11.30
C ARG A 135 12.21 3.54 -11.60
N ASP A 136 13.32 3.80 -10.91
CA ASP A 136 14.19 4.94 -11.21
C ASP A 136 14.99 4.72 -12.50
N ALA A 137 15.43 3.49 -12.76
CA ALA A 137 16.03 3.12 -14.04
C ALA A 137 15.02 3.28 -15.20
N LEU A 138 13.80 2.82 -15.01
CA LEU A 138 12.71 3.03 -15.97
C LEU A 138 12.38 4.53 -16.14
N GLN A 139 12.40 5.32 -15.07
CA GLN A 139 12.17 6.77 -15.11
C GLN A 139 13.13 7.48 -16.05
N ARG A 140 14.44 7.15 -15.97
CA ARG A 140 15.44 7.77 -16.85
C ARG A 140 15.16 7.48 -18.32
N ARG A 141 14.73 6.26 -18.63
CA ARG A 141 14.38 5.84 -20.01
C ARG A 141 13.11 6.53 -20.50
N LEU A 142 12.09 6.64 -19.64
CA LEU A 142 10.87 7.39 -19.93
C LEU A 142 11.16 8.86 -20.24
N LEU A 143 11.98 9.53 -19.43
CA LEU A 143 12.36 10.93 -19.68
C LEU A 143 13.20 11.11 -20.94
N ALA A 144 14.13 10.18 -21.22
CA ALA A 144 14.95 10.23 -22.43
C ALA A 144 14.11 10.10 -23.73
N LEU A 145 13.06 9.29 -23.69
CA LEU A 145 12.13 9.11 -24.81
C LEU A 145 11.09 10.24 -24.93
N ASN A 146 10.90 11.04 -23.88
CA ASN A 146 9.89 12.09 -23.82
C ASN A 146 10.49 13.43 -23.31
N PRO A 147 11.31 14.11 -24.13
CA PRO A 147 11.87 15.41 -23.77
C PRO A 147 10.78 16.43 -23.40
N GLY A 148 10.99 17.19 -22.32
CA GLY A 148 10.04 18.21 -21.84
C GLY A 148 8.89 17.69 -20.96
N ALA A 149 8.79 16.38 -20.73
CA ALA A 149 7.77 15.84 -19.81
C ALA A 149 7.96 16.38 -18.38
N GLY A 150 9.18 16.41 -17.85
CA GLY A 150 9.45 16.72 -16.43
C GLY A 150 9.25 18.17 -15.97
N GLU A 151 8.80 19.09 -16.82
CA GLU A 151 8.76 20.54 -16.52
C GLU A 151 7.40 21.05 -16.02
N ARG A 152 6.38 20.19 -15.89
CA ARG A 152 5.01 20.60 -15.57
C ARG A 152 4.63 20.25 -14.12
N ALA A 153 3.83 21.11 -13.48
CA ALA A 153 3.34 20.90 -12.12
C ALA A 153 2.04 20.06 -12.12
N HIS A 154 1.89 19.13 -11.18
CA HIS A 154 0.78 18.16 -11.16
C HIS A 154 0.30 17.78 -9.75
N THR A 155 -0.97 17.37 -9.67
CA THR A 155 -1.60 16.85 -8.44
C THR A 155 -1.49 15.33 -8.39
N LEU A 156 -1.03 14.78 -7.26
CA LEU A 156 -0.78 13.33 -7.06
C LEU A 156 -2.00 12.54 -6.57
N ALA A 157 -2.10 11.30 -7.03
CA ALA A 157 -2.99 10.24 -6.58
C ALA A 157 -2.28 9.28 -5.59
N PRO A 158 -3.00 8.39 -4.87
CA PRO A 158 -2.42 7.50 -3.86
C PRO A 158 -1.43 6.48 -4.42
N ASP A 159 -1.61 6.12 -5.69
CA ASP A 159 -0.75 5.24 -6.48
C ASP A 159 0.35 6.02 -7.22
N GLY A 160 0.60 7.28 -6.83
CA GLY A 160 1.67 8.10 -7.38
C GLY A 160 1.42 8.66 -8.77
N ASP A 161 0.25 8.42 -9.36
CA ASP A 161 -0.12 8.98 -10.66
C ASP A 161 -0.54 10.46 -10.55
N ALA A 162 -0.35 11.24 -11.62
CA ALA A 162 -0.81 12.63 -11.73
C ALA A 162 -2.07 12.76 -12.58
N ASP A 163 -2.96 13.73 -12.35
CA ASP A 163 -4.02 14.09 -13.33
C ASP A 163 -3.45 14.96 -14.46
N LEU A 164 -3.73 14.61 -15.73
CA LEU A 164 -3.17 15.25 -16.92
C LEU A 164 -4.22 15.60 -17.98
N ASP A 165 -3.97 16.69 -18.71
CA ASP A 165 -4.64 17.01 -19.97
C ASP A 165 -4.34 15.93 -21.02
N PRO A 166 -5.35 15.38 -21.73
CA PRO A 166 -5.18 14.49 -22.87
C PRO A 166 -4.10 14.90 -23.88
N ALA A 167 -3.89 16.20 -24.12
CA ALA A 167 -2.85 16.70 -25.02
C ALA A 167 -1.42 16.41 -24.51
N THR A 168 -1.22 16.28 -23.20
CA THR A 168 0.07 15.90 -22.58
C THR A 168 0.36 14.41 -22.75
N VAL A 169 -0.69 13.60 -22.95
CA VAL A 169 -0.60 12.15 -23.10
C VAL A 169 -0.38 11.74 -24.56
N ALA A 170 -0.83 12.57 -25.50
CA ALA A 170 -0.68 12.31 -26.92
C ALA A 170 0.80 12.23 -27.32
N GLY A 171 1.19 11.10 -27.90
CA GLY A 171 2.58 10.87 -28.36
C GLY A 171 3.56 10.43 -27.27
N PHE A 172 3.11 10.16 -26.04
CA PHE A 172 3.99 9.66 -24.98
C PHE A 172 4.54 8.26 -25.32
N ALA A 173 5.86 8.14 -25.43
CA ALA A 173 6.57 6.92 -25.76
C ALA A 173 6.91 6.11 -24.50
N VAL A 174 6.54 4.84 -24.48
CA VAL A 174 6.84 3.91 -23.37
C VAL A 174 7.93 2.94 -23.84
N PRO A 175 9.07 2.82 -23.13
CA PRO A 175 10.09 1.85 -23.48
C PRO A 175 9.60 0.42 -23.20
N GLY A 176 10.05 -0.53 -24.03
CA GLY A 176 9.87 -1.97 -23.75
C GLY A 176 10.81 -2.48 -22.66
N CYS A 177 10.63 -3.71 -22.20
CA CYS A 177 11.51 -4.35 -21.23
C CYS A 177 12.96 -4.43 -21.74
N VAL A 178 13.95 -4.23 -20.85
CA VAL A 178 15.38 -4.33 -21.20
C VAL A 178 15.80 -5.75 -21.60
N GLU A 179 15.10 -6.78 -21.11
CA GLU A 179 15.43 -8.19 -21.36
C GLU A 179 14.84 -8.72 -22.67
N CYS A 180 13.60 -8.36 -22.99
CA CYS A 180 12.87 -8.94 -24.13
C CYS A 180 12.11 -7.95 -25.01
N GLY A 181 12.13 -6.64 -24.70
CA GLY A 181 11.36 -5.63 -25.41
C GLY A 181 9.86 -5.64 -25.13
N GLY A 182 9.38 -6.52 -24.24
CA GLY A 182 7.97 -6.67 -23.88
C GLY A 182 7.35 -5.47 -23.14
N VAL A 183 6.03 -5.52 -22.94
CA VAL A 183 5.27 -4.48 -22.24
C VAL A 183 5.61 -4.45 -20.75
N LEU A 184 6.00 -3.28 -20.27
CA LEU A 184 6.19 -3.01 -18.85
C LEU A 184 4.89 -2.53 -18.19
N LYS A 185 4.55 -3.14 -17.05
CA LYS A 185 3.51 -2.72 -16.10
C LYS A 185 4.20 -2.36 -14.78
N PRO A 186 3.77 -1.34 -14.01
CA PRO A 186 4.20 -1.24 -12.61
C PRO A 186 3.94 -2.58 -11.90
N ASP A 187 4.85 -3.03 -11.01
CA ASP A 187 4.66 -4.30 -10.28
C ASP A 187 3.68 -4.12 -9.12
N VAL A 188 2.47 -3.65 -9.44
CA VAL A 188 1.34 -3.44 -8.53
C VAL A 188 0.11 -4.19 -8.99
N VAL A 189 -0.76 -4.55 -8.05
CA VAL A 189 -2.04 -5.19 -8.34
C VAL A 189 -3.07 -4.11 -8.68
N PHE A 190 -3.47 -4.04 -9.96
CA PHE A 190 -4.52 -3.11 -10.40
C PHE A 190 -5.92 -3.59 -10.04
N PHE A 191 -6.91 -2.72 -10.16
CA PHE A 191 -8.31 -3.12 -9.98
C PHE A 191 -8.70 -4.16 -11.05
N GLY A 192 -9.33 -5.23 -10.60
CA GLY A 192 -9.66 -6.39 -11.45
C GLY A 192 -8.51 -7.38 -11.65
N ASP A 193 -7.33 -7.14 -11.07
CA ASP A 193 -6.23 -8.10 -10.99
C ASP A 193 -6.28 -8.91 -9.67
N ASN A 194 -5.48 -9.96 -9.59
CA ASN A 194 -5.36 -10.82 -8.41
C ASN A 194 -4.01 -10.64 -7.73
N VAL A 195 -4.03 -10.62 -6.40
CA VAL A 195 -2.79 -10.77 -5.62
C VAL A 195 -2.18 -12.15 -5.93
N PRO A 196 -0.89 -12.25 -6.28
CA PRO A 196 -0.25 -13.52 -6.59
C PRO A 196 -0.48 -14.56 -5.49
N LYS A 197 -0.98 -15.75 -5.85
CA LYS A 197 -1.36 -16.80 -4.89
C LYS A 197 -0.24 -17.12 -3.87
N PRO A 198 1.04 -17.29 -4.26
CA PRO A 198 2.10 -17.55 -3.29
C PRO A 198 2.25 -16.45 -2.23
N ARG A 199 2.06 -15.18 -2.63
CA ARG A 199 2.10 -14.03 -1.71
C ARG A 199 0.95 -14.06 -0.72
N VAL A 200 -0.23 -14.51 -1.16
CA VAL A 200 -1.40 -14.69 -0.27
C VAL A 200 -1.16 -15.80 0.73
N GLU A 201 -0.63 -16.93 0.27
CA GLU A 201 -0.34 -18.09 1.10
C GLU A 201 0.71 -17.76 2.16
N GLU A 202 1.78 -17.05 1.79
CA GLU A 202 2.78 -16.54 2.72
C GLU A 202 2.17 -15.60 3.76
N ALA A 203 1.34 -14.64 3.32
CA ALA A 203 0.66 -13.71 4.22
C ALA A 203 -0.29 -14.44 5.19
N PHE A 204 -1.01 -15.46 4.72
CA PHE A 204 -1.84 -16.28 5.59
C PHE A 204 -1.02 -17.11 6.59
N ALA A 205 0.14 -17.62 6.20
CA ALA A 205 1.02 -18.32 7.13
C ALA A 205 1.50 -17.39 8.28
N ARG A 206 1.78 -16.10 7.99
CA ARG A 206 2.14 -15.12 9.04
C ARG A 206 0.98 -14.82 9.97
N LEU A 207 -0.23 -14.71 9.43
CA LEU A 207 -1.44 -14.53 10.22
C LEU A 207 -1.73 -15.75 11.10
N ASP A 208 -1.64 -16.96 10.56
CA ASP A 208 -1.95 -18.19 11.29
C ASP A 208 -0.95 -18.49 12.42
N ALA A 209 0.26 -17.93 12.35
CA ALA A 209 1.27 -18.00 13.40
C ALA A 209 1.11 -16.92 14.49
N ALA A 210 0.19 -15.96 14.31
CA ALA A 210 -0.03 -14.84 15.21
C ALA A 210 -1.06 -15.14 16.29
N ASP A 211 -0.93 -14.46 17.42
CA ASP A 211 -1.88 -14.50 18.53
C ASP A 211 -2.95 -13.42 18.39
N ALA A 212 -2.73 -12.42 17.52
CA ALA A 212 -3.69 -11.36 17.19
C ALA A 212 -3.43 -10.78 15.79
N LEU A 213 -4.48 -10.25 15.15
CA LEU A 213 -4.39 -9.42 13.95
C LEU A 213 -4.56 -7.94 14.32
N LEU A 214 -3.61 -7.09 13.95
CA LEU A 214 -3.73 -5.64 14.05
C LEU A 214 -3.92 -5.02 12.66
N VAL A 215 -5.10 -4.45 12.41
CA VAL A 215 -5.38 -3.67 11.21
C VAL A 215 -5.15 -2.19 11.49
N ALA A 216 -4.35 -1.51 10.67
CA ALA A 216 -4.05 -0.09 10.82
C ALA A 216 -4.30 0.71 9.53
N GLY A 217 -5.12 1.75 9.61
CA GLY A 217 -5.33 2.70 8.51
C GLY A 217 -5.92 2.07 7.25
N SER A 218 -6.87 1.14 7.39
CA SER A 218 -7.55 0.52 6.26
C SER A 218 -9.06 0.50 6.48
N SER A 219 -9.80 0.95 5.47
CA SER A 219 -11.26 0.79 5.41
C SER A 219 -11.70 -0.66 5.20
N LEU A 220 -10.78 -1.55 4.80
CA LEU A 220 -11.04 -2.95 4.46
C LEU A 220 -12.21 -3.17 3.48
N THR A 221 -12.51 -2.16 2.67
CA THR A 221 -13.61 -2.25 1.69
C THR A 221 -13.28 -3.20 0.54
N VAL A 222 -12.00 -3.40 0.23
CA VAL A 222 -11.52 -4.33 -0.80
C VAL A 222 -11.23 -5.70 -0.18
N LEU A 223 -11.71 -6.76 -0.82
CA LEU A 223 -11.61 -8.14 -0.31
C LEU A 223 -10.16 -8.61 -0.11
N SER A 224 -9.21 -8.08 -0.88
CA SER A 224 -7.80 -8.45 -0.81
C SER A 224 -7.17 -8.18 0.57
N GLY A 225 -7.63 -7.14 1.28
CA GLY A 225 -7.33 -6.89 2.69
C GLY A 225 -8.34 -7.55 3.64
N TYR A 226 -9.65 -7.42 3.35
CA TYR A 226 -10.71 -7.92 4.24
C TYR A 226 -10.64 -9.43 4.52
N ARG A 227 -10.18 -10.23 3.56
CA ARG A 227 -10.03 -11.69 3.72
C ARG A 227 -9.14 -12.10 4.90
N PHE A 228 -8.21 -11.25 5.33
CA PHE A 228 -7.36 -11.53 6.50
C PHE A 228 -8.16 -11.40 7.80
N VAL A 229 -9.11 -10.47 7.87
CA VAL A 229 -10.06 -10.37 9.00
C VAL A 229 -10.96 -11.60 9.03
N LEU A 230 -11.52 -11.99 7.88
CA LEU A 230 -12.35 -13.19 7.79
C LEU A 230 -11.60 -14.46 8.20
N ARG A 231 -10.33 -14.60 7.79
CA ARG A 231 -9.48 -15.71 8.21
C ARG A 231 -9.19 -15.67 9.71
N ALA A 232 -8.86 -14.51 10.27
CA ALA A 232 -8.62 -14.36 11.70
C ALA A 232 -9.85 -14.82 12.51
N VAL A 233 -11.05 -14.37 12.13
CA VAL A 233 -12.32 -14.79 12.74
C VAL A 233 -12.52 -16.30 12.63
N ALA A 234 -12.33 -16.89 11.44
CA ALA A 234 -12.47 -18.33 11.24
C ALA A 234 -11.47 -19.18 12.06
N ARG A 235 -10.35 -18.57 12.47
CA ARG A 235 -9.30 -19.20 13.28
C ARG A 235 -9.39 -18.85 14.76
N GLY A 236 -10.35 -18.02 15.18
CA GLY A 236 -10.46 -17.53 16.55
C GLY A 236 -9.35 -16.56 16.96
N ILE A 237 -8.65 -15.96 16.00
CA ILE A 237 -7.61 -14.96 16.25
C ILE A 237 -8.29 -13.60 16.52
N PRO A 238 -8.05 -12.96 17.67
CA PRO A 238 -8.65 -11.66 17.99
C PRO A 238 -8.17 -10.57 17.02
N VAL A 239 -9.09 -9.68 16.66
CA VAL A 239 -8.85 -8.61 15.68
C VAL A 239 -8.86 -7.26 16.39
N ALA A 240 -7.76 -6.53 16.28
CA ALA A 240 -7.64 -5.14 16.67
C ALA A 240 -7.69 -4.24 15.43
N ILE A 241 -8.44 -3.14 15.48
CA ILE A 241 -8.51 -2.17 14.39
C ILE A 241 -8.17 -0.78 14.92
N VAL A 242 -7.20 -0.12 14.31
CA VAL A 242 -6.87 1.29 14.49
C VAL A 242 -7.12 1.99 13.16
N ASN A 243 -8.23 2.71 13.06
CA ASN A 243 -8.60 3.37 11.81
C ASN A 243 -9.44 4.61 12.09
N LEU A 244 -9.12 5.72 11.43
CA LEU A 244 -9.97 6.91 11.47
C LEU A 244 -11.20 6.68 10.57
N GLY A 245 -12.39 6.64 11.18
CA GLY A 245 -13.64 6.32 10.50
C GLY A 245 -13.92 4.82 10.39
N GLU A 246 -14.98 4.49 9.67
CA GLU A 246 -15.51 3.12 9.56
C GLU A 246 -14.60 2.21 8.73
N SER A 247 -14.55 0.95 9.15
CA SER A 247 -13.93 -0.14 8.43
C SER A 247 -14.92 -1.28 8.28
N ARG A 248 -14.88 -1.98 7.14
CA ARG A 248 -15.69 -3.18 6.91
C ARG A 248 -15.46 -4.27 7.96
N GLY A 249 -14.29 -4.27 8.62
CA GLY A 249 -13.96 -5.22 9.68
C GLY A 249 -14.49 -4.87 11.06
N ASP A 250 -15.18 -3.74 11.24
CA ASP A 250 -15.56 -3.23 12.57
C ASP A 250 -16.45 -4.20 13.35
N GLU A 251 -17.33 -4.95 12.68
CA GLU A 251 -18.19 -5.97 13.31
C GLU A 251 -17.43 -7.18 13.85
N HIS A 252 -16.19 -7.39 13.38
CA HIS A 252 -15.32 -8.49 13.79
C HIS A 252 -14.24 -8.06 14.79
N ALA A 253 -14.16 -6.77 15.10
CA ALA A 253 -13.10 -6.22 15.95
C ALA A 253 -13.35 -6.58 17.43
N THR A 254 -12.37 -7.24 18.05
CA THR A 254 -12.29 -7.37 19.50
C THR A 254 -12.02 -6.02 20.16
N VAL A 255 -11.17 -5.19 19.53
CA VAL A 255 -10.92 -3.80 19.92
C VAL A 255 -10.89 -2.93 18.67
N ARG A 256 -11.63 -1.82 18.68
CA ARG A 256 -11.66 -0.80 17.62
C ARG A 256 -11.33 0.57 18.20
N VAL A 257 -10.21 1.16 17.79
CA VAL A 257 -9.80 2.52 18.16
C VAL A 257 -10.01 3.43 16.95
N ASP A 258 -10.92 4.40 17.09
CA ASP A 258 -11.23 5.39 16.06
C ASP A 258 -10.36 6.65 16.25
N ALA A 259 -9.13 6.58 15.74
CA ALA A 259 -8.14 7.64 15.87
C ALA A 259 -7.07 7.54 14.77
N PRO A 260 -6.32 8.63 14.50
CA PRO A 260 -5.22 8.60 13.55
C PRO A 260 -4.13 7.60 13.94
N ALA A 261 -3.68 6.80 12.96
CA ALA A 261 -2.66 5.78 13.18
C ALA A 261 -1.34 6.37 13.69
N GLY A 262 -0.96 7.56 13.22
CA GLY A 262 0.23 8.32 13.68
C GLY A 262 0.19 8.72 15.16
N VAL A 263 -0.98 8.74 15.80
CA VAL A 263 -1.13 9.05 17.22
C VAL A 263 -1.12 7.79 18.07
N VAL A 264 -1.83 6.75 17.63
CA VAL A 264 -2.04 5.52 18.42
C VAL A 264 -0.84 4.59 18.36
N LEU A 265 -0.28 4.36 17.17
CA LEU A 265 0.74 3.33 16.98
C LEU A 265 2.07 3.62 17.68
N PRO A 266 2.58 4.87 17.75
CA PRO A 266 3.78 5.15 18.54
C PRO A 266 3.59 4.85 20.03
N ARG A 267 2.41 5.14 20.59
CA ARG A 267 2.07 4.82 21.99
C ARG A 267 1.99 3.33 22.22
N LEU A 268 1.36 2.60 21.29
CA LEU A 268 1.32 1.14 21.32
C LEU A 268 2.74 0.54 21.29
N ALA A 269 3.58 1.00 20.37
CA ALA A 269 4.95 0.51 20.26
C ALA A 269 5.77 0.79 21.53
N ALA A 270 5.62 1.98 22.13
CA ALA A 270 6.27 2.30 23.40
C ALA A 270 5.78 1.40 24.55
N ALA A 271 4.47 1.15 24.63
CA ALA A 271 3.89 0.32 25.69
C ALA A 271 4.22 -1.18 25.56
N LEU A 272 4.43 -1.67 24.34
CA LEU A 272 4.77 -3.08 24.07
C LEU A 272 6.27 -3.33 23.91
N SER A 273 7.09 -2.29 24.00
CA SER A 273 8.55 -2.43 23.99
C SER A 273 9.00 -3.27 25.20
N PRO A 274 10.02 -4.13 25.05
CA PRO A 274 10.58 -4.91 26.16
C PRO A 274 11.09 -4.04 27.31
#